data_AF-A0A1V6E4Z8-F1
#
_entry.id   AF-A0A1V6E4Z8-F1
#
_cell.length_a   1.000
_cell.length_b   1.000
_cell.length_c   1.000
_cell.angle_alpha   90.00
_cell.angle_beta   90.00
_cell.angle_gamma   90.00
#
_symmetry.space_group_name_H-M   'P 1'
#
loop_
_entity.id
_entity.type
_entity.pdbx_description
1 polymer ?
#
loop_
_entity_poly.entity_id
_entity_poly.type
_entity_poly.pdbx_seq_one_letter_code
_entity_poly.pdbx_strand_id
1 'polypeptide(L)'
;MPARTVPHRASRRPQLERRTPIVALAVARQVVEEVARYLGVPVPPRHAARLASRARAIYASSPAFRARIDAPGDAGRDCLHTFMRHWLAAILKADQPGLYDQLPASFSIGKPLPASQHLSPEARLMFF
;
A
#
# COMPACT_ATOMS: atom_id res chain seq x y z
N MET A 1 -25.33 46.72 -1.10
CA MET A 1 -25.09 45.31 -0.70
C MET A 1 -24.94 44.47 -1.97
N PRO A 2 -23.73 44.19 -2.51
CA PRO A 2 -23.61 43.24 -3.60
C PRO A 2 -23.39 41.83 -3.03
N ALA A 3 -24.19 40.89 -3.51
CA ALA A 3 -24.10 39.47 -3.21
C ALA A 3 -22.74 38.92 -3.67
N ARG A 4 -21.98 38.31 -2.76
CA ARG A 4 -20.78 37.54 -3.08
C ARG A 4 -21.21 36.29 -3.83
N THR A 5 -20.93 36.25 -5.13
CA THR A 5 -20.98 35.01 -5.91
C THR A 5 -19.89 34.09 -5.38
N VAL A 6 -20.29 33.07 -4.61
CA VAL A 6 -19.38 32.00 -4.19
C VAL A 6 -19.20 31.08 -5.40
N PRO A 7 -17.98 30.83 -5.90
CA PRO A 7 -17.80 29.83 -6.95
C PRO A 7 -18.01 28.45 -6.33
N HIS A 8 -19.24 27.92 -6.48
CA HIS A 8 -19.54 26.54 -6.14
C HIS A 8 -19.01 25.60 -7.23
N ARG A 9 -17.74 25.22 -7.10
CA ARG A 9 -17.32 23.86 -7.45
C ARG A 9 -16.11 23.51 -6.59
N ALA A 10 -16.39 23.04 -5.37
CA ALA A 10 -15.53 22.04 -4.78
C ALA A 10 -15.50 20.87 -5.78
N SER A 11 -14.50 20.88 -6.66
CA SER A 11 -14.24 19.82 -7.60
C SER A 11 -14.20 18.54 -6.77
N ARG A 12 -15.21 17.68 -6.95
CA ARG A 12 -15.30 16.41 -6.22
C ARG A 12 -13.95 15.74 -6.37
N ARG A 13 -13.22 15.59 -5.26
CA ARG A 13 -11.85 15.08 -5.32
C ARG A 13 -11.87 13.75 -6.08
N PRO A 14 -10.92 13.54 -7.01
CA PRO A 14 -10.83 12.28 -7.75
C PRO A 14 -10.80 11.09 -6.80
N GLN A 15 -11.68 10.12 -7.04
CA GLN A 15 -11.69 8.85 -6.30
C GLN A 15 -10.98 7.80 -7.14
N LEU A 16 -10.08 7.05 -6.49
CA LEU A 16 -9.23 6.05 -7.13
C LEU A 16 -10.07 5.03 -7.90
N GLU A 17 -11.01 4.36 -7.21
CA GLU A 17 -11.87 3.32 -7.79
C GLU A 17 -12.85 3.84 -8.86
N ARG A 18 -13.05 5.16 -8.98
CA ARG A 18 -13.88 5.74 -10.05
C ARG A 18 -13.11 6.02 -11.33
N ARG A 19 -11.80 6.18 -11.23
CA ARG A 19 -10.93 6.58 -12.35
C ARG A 19 -10.08 5.44 -12.86
N THR A 20 -9.87 4.43 -12.03
CA THR A 20 -9.09 3.25 -12.37
C THR A 20 -9.88 2.00 -12.01
N PRO A 21 -9.62 0.86 -12.67
CA PRO A 21 -10.19 -0.43 -12.28
C PRO A 21 -9.58 -0.98 -10.97
N ILE A 22 -8.66 -0.26 -10.34
CA ILE A 22 -7.94 -0.71 -9.15
C ILE A 22 -8.85 -0.58 -7.93
N VAL A 23 -9.07 -1.69 -7.22
CA VAL A 23 -9.73 -1.67 -5.91
C VAL A 23 -8.67 -1.57 -4.83
N ALA A 24 -8.49 -0.40 -4.21
CA ALA A 24 -7.40 -0.17 -3.26
C ALA A 24 -7.42 -1.14 -2.07
N LEU A 25 -8.60 -1.54 -1.61
CA LEU A 25 -8.74 -2.53 -0.54
C LEU A 25 -8.26 -3.93 -0.96
N ALA A 26 -8.47 -4.32 -2.22
CA ALA A 26 -8.01 -5.62 -2.71
C ALA A 26 -6.48 -5.68 -2.76
N VAL A 27 -5.84 -4.62 -3.28
CA VAL A 27 -4.36 -4.51 -3.28
C VAL A 27 -3.82 -4.52 -1.85
N ALA A 28 -4.47 -3.80 -0.93
CA ALA A 28 -4.06 -3.76 0.47
C ALA A 28 -4.18 -5.12 1.17
N ARG A 29 -5.23 -5.89 0.89
CA ARG A 29 -5.39 -7.27 1.40
C ARG A 29 -4.30 -8.18 0.87
N GLN A 30 -4.00 -8.12 -0.42
CA GLN A 30 -2.92 -8.91 -1.02
C GLN A 30 -1.57 -8.65 -0.35
N VAL A 31 -1.25 -7.39 -0.03
CA VAL A 31 0.00 -7.02 0.67
C VAL A 31 0.00 -7.51 2.12
N VAL A 32 -1.13 -7.44 2.82
CA VAL A 32 -1.25 -7.98 4.18
C VAL A 32 -1.13 -9.50 4.20
N GLU A 33 -1.75 -10.19 3.25
CA GLU A 33 -1.65 -11.64 3.07
C GLU A 33 -0.25 -12.09 2.65
N GLU A 34 0.45 -11.29 1.84
CA GLU A 34 1.87 -11.49 1.50
C GLU A 34 2.74 -11.53 2.76
N VAL A 35 2.58 -10.55 3.67
CA VAL A 35 3.30 -10.52 4.96
C VAL A 35 2.88 -11.67 5.87
N ALA A 36 1.57 -11.94 5.98
CA ALA A 36 1.07 -13.03 6.83
C ALA A 36 1.62 -14.41 6.39
N ARG A 37 1.66 -14.66 5.08
CA ARG A 37 2.24 -15.89 4.52
C ARG A 37 3.75 -15.99 4.73
N TYR A 38 4.46 -14.87 4.67
CA TYR A 38 5.91 -14.86 4.89
C TYR A 38 6.28 -15.09 6.35
N LEU A 39 5.57 -14.43 7.28
CA LEU A 39 5.84 -14.54 8.72
C LEU A 39 5.22 -15.79 9.36
N GLY A 40 4.31 -16.48 8.67
CA GLY A 40 3.57 -17.63 9.21
C GLY A 40 2.58 -17.27 10.32
N VAL A 41 2.26 -15.98 10.50
CA VAL A 41 1.35 -15.47 11.52
C VAL A 41 0.29 -14.56 10.90
N PRO A 42 -0.95 -14.55 11.44
CA PRO A 42 -2.00 -13.68 10.92
C PRO A 42 -1.66 -12.20 11.17
N VAL A 43 -1.72 -11.39 10.13
CA VAL A 43 -1.61 -9.93 10.24
C VAL A 43 -3.00 -9.32 10.35
N PRO A 44 -3.26 -8.41 11.31
CA PRO A 44 -4.60 -7.86 11.53
C PRO A 44 -5.22 -7.20 10.29
N PRO A 45 -6.49 -7.52 9.92
CA PRO A 45 -7.13 -6.99 8.71
C PRO A 45 -7.33 -5.48 8.73
N ARG A 46 -7.30 -4.85 9.91
CA ARG A 46 -7.31 -3.38 10.08
C ARG A 46 -6.18 -2.68 9.33
N HIS A 47 -5.03 -3.35 9.15
CA HIS A 47 -3.92 -2.77 8.39
C HIS A 47 -4.29 -2.58 6.91
N ALA A 48 -5.02 -3.53 6.30
CA ALA A 48 -5.50 -3.39 4.93
C ALA A 48 -6.47 -2.20 4.79
N ALA A 49 -7.39 -2.02 5.75
CA ALA A 49 -8.31 -0.88 5.75
C ALA A 49 -7.57 0.47 5.88
N ARG A 50 -6.57 0.56 6.77
CA ARG A 50 -5.71 1.76 6.92
C ARG A 50 -4.96 2.08 5.64
N LEU A 51 -4.36 1.09 4.99
CA LEU A 51 -3.64 1.24 3.72
C LEU A 51 -4.57 1.73 2.59
N ALA A 52 -5.74 1.12 2.44
CA ALA A 52 -6.72 1.50 1.43
C ALA A 52 -7.21 2.94 1.64
N SER A 53 -7.51 3.32 2.88
CA SER A 53 -7.91 4.69 3.22
C SER A 53 -6.80 5.69 2.90
N ARG A 54 -5.54 5.37 3.24
CA ARG A 54 -4.37 6.19 2.92
C ARG A 54 -4.19 6.36 1.41
N ALA A 55 -4.29 5.28 0.64
CA ALA A 55 -4.17 5.32 -0.82
C ALA A 55 -5.22 6.25 -1.45
N ARG A 56 -6.48 6.10 -1.05
CA ARG A 56 -7.58 6.96 -1.52
C ARG A 56 -7.36 8.43 -1.16
N ALA A 57 -6.93 8.71 0.07
CA ALA A 57 -6.67 10.07 0.53
C ALA A 57 -5.55 10.74 -0.26
N ILE A 58 -4.44 10.02 -0.50
CA ILE A 58 -3.30 10.54 -1.28
C ILE A 58 -3.67 10.70 -2.75
N TYR A 59 -4.40 9.76 -3.34
CA TYR A 59 -4.88 9.87 -4.72
C TYR A 59 -5.78 11.11 -4.93
N ALA A 60 -6.63 11.38 -3.95
CA ALA A 60 -7.52 12.54 -3.94
C ALA A 60 -6.76 13.88 -3.83
N SER A 61 -5.61 13.92 -3.15
CA SER A 61 -4.87 15.16 -2.85
C SER A 61 -3.61 15.40 -3.67
N SER A 62 -2.93 14.36 -4.18
CA SER A 62 -1.63 14.46 -4.84
C SER A 62 -1.72 14.18 -6.35
N PRO A 63 -1.54 15.20 -7.22
CA PRO A 63 -1.52 15.01 -8.67
C PRO A 63 -0.40 14.08 -9.15
N ALA A 64 0.79 14.16 -8.53
CA ALA A 64 1.93 13.33 -8.89
C ALA A 64 1.69 11.84 -8.57
N PHE A 65 1.12 11.55 -7.41
CA PHE A 65 0.72 10.17 -7.08
C PHE A 65 -0.37 9.69 -8.03
N ARG A 66 -1.38 10.54 -8.30
CA ARG A 66 -2.46 10.23 -9.23
C ARG A 66 -1.96 9.87 -10.62
N ALA A 67 -1.03 10.66 -11.17
CA ALA A 67 -0.44 10.40 -12.49
C ALA A 67 0.27 9.03 -12.56
N ARG A 68 0.90 8.59 -11.46
CA ARG A 68 1.50 7.25 -11.39
C ARG A 68 0.45 6.14 -11.34
N ILE A 69 -0.64 6.33 -10.60
CA ILE A 69 -1.73 5.34 -10.48
C ILE A 69 -2.59 5.27 -11.75
N ASP A 70 -2.75 6.39 -12.46
CA ASP A 70 -3.49 6.46 -13.73
C ASP A 70 -2.66 5.93 -14.92
N ALA A 71 -1.43 5.46 -14.71
CA ALA A 71 -0.59 4.89 -15.76
C ALA A 71 -1.25 3.66 -16.40
N PRO A 72 -1.10 3.48 -17.73
CA PRO A 72 -1.76 2.41 -18.46
C PRO A 72 -1.22 1.01 -18.09
N GLY A 73 -2.05 -0.01 -18.35
CA GLY A 73 -1.72 -1.40 -18.05
C GLY A 73 -1.60 -1.66 -16.55
N ASP A 74 -0.67 -2.52 -16.15
CA ASP A 74 -0.46 -2.91 -14.76
C ASP A 74 0.41 -1.93 -13.95
N ALA A 75 1.02 -0.94 -14.62
CA ALA A 75 1.98 -0.02 -13.99
C ALA A 75 1.39 0.74 -12.78
N GLY A 76 0.14 1.20 -12.89
CA GLY A 76 -0.55 1.88 -11.79
C GLY A 76 -0.80 0.96 -10.59
N ARG A 77 -1.14 -0.31 -10.86
CA ARG A 77 -1.33 -1.34 -9.83
C ARG A 77 -0.01 -1.71 -9.15
N ASP A 78 1.04 -1.94 -9.93
CA ASP A 78 2.37 -2.28 -9.42
C ASP A 78 2.93 -1.15 -8.55
N CYS A 79 2.76 0.09 -8.99
CA CYS A 79 3.11 1.27 -8.21
C CYS A 79 2.37 1.29 -6.86
N LEU A 80 1.06 1.00 -6.87
CA LEU A 80 0.27 0.93 -5.64
C LEU A 80 0.76 -0.18 -4.69
N HIS A 81 1.12 -1.36 -5.22
CA HIS A 81 1.70 -2.44 -4.42
C HIS A 81 3.00 -1.98 -3.74
N THR A 82 3.93 -1.36 -4.47
CA THR A 82 5.19 -0.84 -3.91
C THR A 82 4.93 0.14 -2.76
N PHE A 83 4.03 1.10 -2.94
CA PHE A 83 3.67 2.04 -1.88
C PHE A 83 3.02 1.36 -0.67
N MET A 84 2.09 0.43 -0.89
CA MET A 84 1.41 -0.26 0.20
C MET A 84 2.35 -1.14 1.02
N ARG A 85 3.35 -1.78 0.39
CA ARG A 85 4.40 -2.53 1.11
C ARG A 85 5.24 -1.60 1.98
N HIS A 86 5.73 -0.50 1.42
CA HIS A 86 6.48 0.52 2.16
C HIS A 86 5.67 1.08 3.36
N TRP A 87 4.39 1.39 3.15
CA TRP A 87 3.53 1.88 4.23
C TRP A 87 3.21 0.80 5.27
N LEU A 88 3.02 -0.46 4.86
CA LEU A 88 2.80 -1.55 5.80
C LEU A 88 4.04 -1.78 6.66
N ALA A 89 5.24 -1.74 6.06
CA ALA A 89 6.50 -1.81 6.79
C ALA A 89 6.58 -0.71 7.86
N ALA A 90 6.25 0.55 7.51
CA ALA A 90 6.23 1.65 8.47
C ALA A 90 5.19 1.46 9.58
N ILE A 91 4.01 0.92 9.26
CA ILE A 91 2.96 0.61 10.25
C ILE A 91 3.43 -0.51 11.20
N LEU A 92 4.00 -1.58 10.67
CA LEU A 92 4.52 -2.69 11.48
C LEU A 92 5.67 -2.24 12.37
N LYS A 93 6.58 -1.40 11.87
CA LYS A 93 7.67 -0.84 12.67
C LYS A 93 7.16 -0.06 13.89
N ALA A 94 6.05 0.66 13.74
CA ALA A 94 5.46 1.46 14.80
C ALA A 94 4.59 0.63 15.77
N ASP A 95 3.72 -0.23 15.22
CA ASP A 95 2.69 -0.93 16.01
C ASP A 95 3.18 -2.28 16.55
N GLN A 96 4.08 -2.96 15.83
CA GLN A 96 4.51 -4.36 16.08
C GLN A 96 5.97 -4.59 15.66
N PRO A 97 6.96 -3.94 16.30
CA PRO A 97 8.36 -3.95 15.85
C PRO A 97 8.94 -5.36 15.71
N GLY A 98 8.57 -6.31 16.57
CA GLY A 98 9.02 -7.69 16.45
C GLY A 98 8.57 -8.42 15.17
N LEU A 99 7.47 -8.00 14.54
CA LEU A 99 7.09 -8.50 13.20
C LEU A 99 7.88 -7.78 12.10
N TYR A 100 8.16 -6.50 12.28
CA TYR A 100 8.97 -5.72 11.32
C TYR A 100 10.40 -6.25 11.22
N ASP A 101 11.03 -6.59 12.34
CA ASP A 101 12.42 -7.07 12.39
C ASP A 101 12.62 -8.41 11.66
N GLN A 102 11.54 -9.16 11.45
CA GLN A 102 11.57 -10.41 10.69
C GLN A 102 11.44 -10.19 9.17
N LEU A 103 11.15 -8.96 8.72
CA LEU A 103 11.00 -8.66 7.30
C LEU A 103 12.35 -8.28 6.68
N PRO A 104 12.60 -8.70 5.42
CA PRO A 104 13.79 -8.25 4.70
C PRO A 104 13.74 -6.72 4.50
N ALA A 105 14.89 -6.06 4.58
CA ALA A 105 15.00 -4.61 4.40
C ALA A 105 14.44 -4.13 3.05
N SER A 106 14.48 -4.99 2.03
CA SER A 106 13.91 -4.73 0.70
C SER A 106 12.39 -4.52 0.71
N PHE A 107 11.67 -5.12 1.67
CA PHE A 107 10.23 -4.92 1.82
C PHE A 107 9.88 -3.48 2.17
N SER A 108 10.72 -2.85 3.03
CA SER A 108 10.57 -1.45 3.42
C SER A 108 10.73 -0.46 2.26
N ILE A 109 11.35 -0.86 1.15
CA ILE A 109 11.40 -0.07 -0.09
C ILE A 109 10.37 -0.53 -1.14
N GLY A 110 9.45 -1.41 -0.75
CA GLY A 110 8.31 -1.82 -1.55
C GLY A 110 8.55 -2.99 -2.49
N LYS A 111 9.66 -3.73 -2.32
CA LYS A 111 9.89 -4.99 -3.04
C LYS A 111 8.97 -6.09 -2.49
N PRO A 112 8.50 -7.01 -3.35
CA PRO A 112 7.71 -8.15 -2.89
C PRO A 112 8.55 -9.05 -1.98
N LEU A 113 7.88 -9.65 -1.00
CA LEU A 113 8.44 -10.75 -0.23
C LEU A 113 8.61 -11.97 -1.15
N PRO A 114 9.67 -12.76 -0.96
CA PRO A 114 9.82 -14.01 -1.70
C PRO A 114 8.59 -14.89 -1.38
N ALA A 115 8.02 -15.52 -2.42
CA ALA A 115 6.95 -16.49 -2.23
C ALA A 115 7.43 -17.51 -1.21
N SER A 116 6.70 -17.62 -0.08
CA SER A 116 7.10 -18.31 1.15
C SER A 116 8.09 -19.41 0.86
N GLN A 117 9.35 -19.09 1.10
CA GLN A 117 10.38 -20.07 0.95
C GLN A 117 10.12 -21.10 2.05
N HIS A 118 9.91 -22.35 1.67
CA HIS A 118 10.06 -23.49 2.55
C HIS A 118 11.57 -23.57 2.90
N LEU A 119 12.08 -22.61 3.68
CA LEU A 119 13.51 -22.53 4.00
C LEU A 119 13.78 -23.45 5.16
N SER A 120 14.60 -24.45 4.88
CA SER A 120 15.53 -24.94 5.89
C SER A 120 16.29 -23.74 6.52
N PRO A 121 16.68 -23.81 7.80
CA PRO A 121 17.36 -22.72 8.51
C PRO A 121 18.56 -22.10 7.78
N GLU A 122 19.21 -22.83 6.87
CA GLU A 122 20.44 -22.46 6.18
C GLU A 122 20.29 -21.29 5.21
N ALA A 123 19.15 -21.17 4.52
CA ALA A 123 19.00 -20.15 3.48
C ALA A 123 18.62 -18.75 4.04
N ARG A 124 18.44 -18.63 5.36
CA ARG A 124 18.39 -17.33 6.04
C ARG A 124 19.73 -16.57 5.99
N LEU A 125 20.85 -17.27 5.78
CA LEU A 125 22.19 -16.65 5.80
C LEU A 125 22.63 -16.05 4.46
N MET A 126 21.86 -16.24 3.37
CA MET A 126 22.27 -15.80 2.02
C MET A 126 21.69 -14.45 1.58
N PHE A 127 20.92 -13.76 2.44
CA PHE A 127 20.29 -12.47 2.10
C PHE A 127 20.70 -11.32 3.04
N PHE A 128 21.82 -11.45 3.76
CA PHE A 128 22.44 -10.38 4.56
C PHE A 128 23.53 -9.65 3.77
#